data_AF-A0A956R6D7-F1
#
_entry.id   AF-A0A956R6D7-F1
#
_cell.length_a   1.000
_cell.length_b   1.000
_cell.length_c   1.000
_cell.angle_alpha   90.00
_cell.angle_beta   90.00
_cell.angle_gamma   90.00
#
_symmetry.space_group_name_H-M   'P 1'
#
loop_
_entity.id
_entity.type
_entity.pdbx_description
1 polymer ?
#
loop_
_entity_poly.entity_id
_entity_poly.type
_entity_poly.pdbx_seq_one_letter_code
_entity_poly.pdbx_strand_id
1 'polypeptide(L)'
;MVTKTHKQSRLRAAIKTISHSMSYARHLARGNHFAGDMSWTKPDTPPVVLAHGFMGTRGTMIPLTQRFQADGRVVFSYHHGTFQLRSLRASAQQLVEHLAHLERELGATRVDMVGFSMGGLIALHAIKFMQAQRWIRRLALLGSPTNGTWVGLAGVGTMGLVSPSVWQVLPTSPFLRDLRDAPLPEGVRVRQISAAQDAFCPLPDLLAGVDKEHDYIVLPGGHSSLVVSRPFYNKLREFFDEPEASTPASAPTPAPQATTSPAPVVTPVVLETPAPMPEPGATGADDGADGAAA
;
A
#
# COMPACT_ATOMS: atom_id res chain seq x y z
N MET A 1 -38.67 23.26 23.57
CA MET A 1 -38.12 21.90 23.76
C MET A 1 -36.95 21.55 22.84
N VAL A 2 -36.81 22.12 21.65
CA VAL A 2 -35.74 21.80 20.66
C VAL A 2 -34.31 22.12 21.13
N THR A 3 -34.13 23.15 21.97
CA THR A 3 -32.80 23.62 22.42
C THR A 3 -32.11 22.72 23.45
N LYS A 4 -32.86 22.00 24.29
CA LYS A 4 -32.30 21.03 25.26
C LYS A 4 -31.76 19.79 24.56
N THR A 5 -32.49 19.27 23.58
CA THR A 5 -32.12 18.08 22.80
C THR A 5 -30.84 18.32 21.99
N HIS A 6 -30.70 19.52 21.42
CA HIS A 6 -29.51 19.89 20.65
C HIS A 6 -28.26 20.07 21.52
N LYS A 7 -28.41 20.62 22.74
CA LYS A 7 -27.31 20.70 23.72
C LYS A 7 -26.89 19.32 24.22
N GLN A 8 -27.85 18.42 24.48
CA GLN A 8 -27.56 17.05 24.90
C GLN A 8 -26.87 16.23 23.80
N SER A 9 -27.26 16.38 22.53
CA SER A 9 -26.59 15.69 21.41
C SER A 9 -25.15 16.17 21.22
N ARG A 10 -24.90 17.49 21.31
CA ARG A 10 -23.55 18.07 21.26
C ARG A 10 -22.68 17.61 22.43
N LEU A 11 -23.24 17.56 23.65
CA LEU A 11 -22.53 17.08 24.83
C LEU A 11 -22.12 15.61 24.69
N ARG A 12 -23.03 14.74 24.21
CA ARG A 12 -22.72 13.32 23.95
C ARG A 12 -21.64 13.15 22.88
N ALA A 13 -21.70 13.94 21.81
CA ALA A 13 -20.68 13.93 20.75
C ALA A 13 -19.29 14.37 21.28
N ALA A 14 -19.25 15.39 22.14
CA ALA A 14 -18.02 15.84 22.78
C ALA A 14 -17.43 14.76 23.71
N ILE A 15 -18.24 14.15 24.58
CA ILE A 15 -17.82 13.06 25.48
C ILE A 15 -17.24 11.88 24.67
N LYS A 16 -17.89 11.52 23.57
CA LYS A 16 -17.44 10.44 22.68
C LYS A 16 -16.10 10.78 22.00
N THR A 17 -15.91 12.03 21.59
CA THR A 17 -14.64 12.49 21.00
C THR A 17 -13.49 12.46 22.01
N ILE A 18 -13.78 12.80 23.28
CA ILE A 18 -12.81 12.68 24.38
C ILE A 18 -12.45 11.21 24.61
N SER A 19 -13.44 10.29 24.64
CA SER A 19 -13.15 8.87 24.83
C SER A 19 -12.34 8.26 23.69
N HIS A 20 -12.59 8.68 22.43
CA HIS A 20 -11.77 8.27 21.29
C HIS A 20 -10.34 8.78 21.41
N SER A 21 -10.15 10.01 21.86
CA SER A 21 -8.82 10.59 22.08
C SER A 21 -8.05 9.88 23.19
N MET A 22 -8.72 9.51 24.30
CA MET A 22 -8.12 8.68 25.34
C MET A 22 -7.77 7.28 24.82
N SER A 23 -8.63 6.66 24.01
CA SER A 23 -8.35 5.37 23.38
C SER A 23 -7.14 5.46 22.45
N TYR A 24 -7.08 6.50 21.61
CA TYR A 24 -5.95 6.77 20.72
C TYR A 24 -4.65 6.96 21.50
N ALA A 25 -4.66 7.77 22.57
CA ALA A 25 -3.50 7.98 23.43
C ALA A 25 -3.01 6.68 24.09
N ARG A 26 -3.93 5.85 24.60
CA ARG A 26 -3.60 4.52 25.15
C ARG A 26 -2.93 3.63 24.11
N HIS A 27 -3.43 3.64 22.88
CA HIS A 27 -2.88 2.86 21.78
C HIS A 27 -1.53 3.40 21.30
N LEU A 28 -1.35 4.71 21.28
CA LEU A 28 -0.07 5.34 21.00
C LEU A 28 0.98 4.91 22.04
N ALA A 29 0.61 4.88 23.32
CA ALA A 29 1.47 4.42 24.42
C ALA A 29 1.86 2.93 24.31
N ARG A 30 1.05 2.08 23.65
CA ARG A 30 1.43 0.69 23.34
C ARG A 30 2.56 0.59 22.31
N GLY A 31 2.84 1.67 21.58
CA GLY A 31 3.96 1.74 20.65
C GLY A 31 3.83 0.76 19.47
N ASN A 32 4.94 0.15 19.10
CA ASN A 32 5.01 -0.87 18.04
C ASN A 32 4.89 -2.31 18.58
N HIS A 33 4.62 -2.47 19.88
CA HIS A 33 4.38 -3.78 20.50
C HIS A 33 3.00 -4.29 20.08
N PHE A 34 2.94 -4.82 18.87
CA PHE A 34 1.78 -5.49 18.31
C PHE A 34 2.24 -6.83 17.72
N ALA A 35 1.98 -7.90 18.45
CA ALA A 35 2.01 -9.26 17.93
C ALA A 35 0.61 -9.54 17.38
N GLY A 36 0.38 -9.15 16.13
CA GLY A 36 -0.84 -9.54 15.43
C GLY A 36 -0.75 -11.00 15.08
N ASP A 37 -1.76 -11.76 15.47
CA ASP A 37 -1.98 -13.09 14.92
C ASP A 37 -2.20 -12.95 13.39
N MET A 38 -1.34 -13.57 12.59
CA MET A 38 -1.45 -13.61 11.13
C MET A 38 -2.39 -14.72 10.66
N SER A 39 -3.03 -15.45 11.58
CA SER A 39 -3.83 -16.62 11.25
C SER A 39 -5.24 -16.26 10.72
N TRP A 40 -5.41 -16.52 9.41
CA TRP A 40 -6.65 -16.81 8.63
C TRP A 40 -7.73 -15.73 8.37
N THR A 41 -8.40 -15.81 7.19
CA THR A 41 -9.72 -16.51 7.03
C THR A 41 -10.45 -16.37 5.66
N LYS A 42 -10.04 -15.51 4.71
CA LYS A 42 -10.61 -15.53 3.32
C LYS A 42 -9.54 -15.53 2.23
N PRO A 43 -9.29 -16.65 1.53
CA PRO A 43 -8.27 -16.75 0.48
C PRO A 43 -8.47 -15.74 -0.66
N ASP A 44 -9.73 -15.44 -0.99
CA ASP A 44 -10.08 -14.64 -2.17
C ASP A 44 -10.24 -13.13 -1.88
N THR A 45 -9.98 -12.69 -0.64
CA THR A 45 -10.13 -11.28 -0.28
C THR A 45 -8.79 -10.57 -0.19
N PRO A 46 -8.58 -9.43 -0.88
CA PRO A 46 -7.34 -8.69 -0.82
C PRO A 46 -6.95 -8.31 0.62
N PRO A 47 -5.68 -8.49 1.03
CA PRO A 47 -5.21 -8.02 2.32
C PRO A 47 -5.31 -6.50 2.43
N VAL A 48 -5.46 -6.01 3.66
CA VAL A 48 -5.55 -4.59 3.97
C VAL A 48 -4.21 -4.08 4.49
N VAL A 49 -3.65 -3.04 3.87
CA VAL A 49 -2.44 -2.37 4.35
C VAL A 49 -2.83 -1.06 5.05
N LEU A 50 -2.39 -0.90 6.30
CA LEU A 50 -2.66 0.27 7.13
C LEU A 50 -1.40 1.15 7.24
N ALA A 51 -1.49 2.41 6.81
CA ALA A 51 -0.46 3.43 7.00
C ALA A 51 -0.90 4.45 8.06
N HIS A 52 -0.12 4.59 9.13
CA HIS A 52 -0.44 5.47 10.26
C HIS A 52 -0.14 6.95 9.98
N GLY A 53 -0.56 7.83 10.90
CA GLY A 53 -0.37 9.29 10.78
C GLY A 53 0.93 9.80 11.42
N PHE A 54 1.04 11.14 11.48
CA PHE A 54 2.16 11.85 12.09
C PHE A 54 2.28 11.54 13.60
N MET A 55 3.50 11.24 14.05
CA MET A 55 3.85 10.77 15.40
C MET A 55 3.09 9.51 15.83
N GLY A 56 2.44 8.83 14.87
CA GLY A 56 1.76 7.57 15.10
C GLY A 56 2.72 6.41 15.25
N THR A 57 2.21 5.35 15.87
CA THR A 57 2.83 4.02 15.92
C THR A 57 1.83 3.02 15.35
N ARG A 58 2.28 1.78 15.10
CA ARG A 58 1.35 0.68 14.74
C ARG A 58 0.20 0.55 15.75
N GLY A 59 0.46 0.89 17.01
CA GLY A 59 -0.52 0.93 18.09
C GLY A 59 -1.78 1.72 17.75
N THR A 60 -1.64 2.91 17.14
CA THR A 60 -2.78 3.79 16.79
C THR A 60 -3.77 3.16 15.81
N MET A 61 -3.32 2.18 15.03
CA MET A 61 -4.11 1.47 14.04
C MET A 61 -4.77 0.19 14.59
N ILE A 62 -4.43 -0.25 15.81
CA ILE A 62 -4.97 -1.47 16.44
C ILE A 62 -6.50 -1.56 16.35
N PRO A 63 -7.29 -0.50 16.62
CA PRO A 63 -8.74 -0.60 16.52
C PRO A 63 -9.24 -0.96 15.12
N LEU A 64 -8.57 -0.48 14.07
CA LEU A 64 -8.89 -0.87 12.68
C LEU A 64 -8.40 -2.28 12.39
N THR A 65 -7.18 -2.62 12.81
CA THR A 65 -6.62 -3.97 12.65
C THR A 65 -7.54 -5.03 13.23
N GLN A 66 -7.97 -4.85 14.49
CA GLN A 66 -8.86 -5.79 15.18
C GLN A 66 -10.21 -5.95 14.49
N ARG A 67 -10.75 -4.87 13.89
CA ARG A 67 -12.04 -4.93 13.20
C ARG A 67 -11.94 -5.63 11.87
N PHE A 68 -10.92 -5.32 11.07
CA PHE A 68 -10.67 -6.02 9.81
C PHE A 68 -10.39 -7.50 10.05
N GLN A 69 -9.59 -7.83 11.07
CA GLN A 69 -9.36 -9.22 11.48
C GLN A 69 -10.65 -9.91 11.94
N ALA A 70 -11.51 -9.23 12.71
CA ALA A 70 -12.82 -9.77 13.11
C ALA A 70 -13.76 -10.02 11.91
N ASP A 71 -13.59 -9.28 10.81
CA ASP A 71 -14.30 -9.50 9.54
C ASP A 71 -13.57 -10.49 8.61
N GLY A 72 -12.50 -11.12 9.10
CA GLY A 72 -11.74 -12.17 8.44
C GLY A 72 -10.74 -11.70 7.38
N ARG A 73 -10.31 -10.45 7.46
CA ARG A 73 -9.32 -9.85 6.53
C ARG A 73 -7.91 -10.01 7.08
N VAL A 74 -6.96 -10.34 6.20
CA VAL A 74 -5.52 -10.21 6.50
C VAL A 74 -5.15 -8.74 6.55
N VAL A 75 -4.38 -8.33 7.57
CA VAL A 75 -4.01 -6.92 7.78
C VAL A 75 -2.51 -6.78 7.96
N PHE A 76 -1.88 -5.95 7.14
CA PHE A 76 -0.48 -5.53 7.29
C PHE A 76 -0.41 -4.09 7.78
N SER A 77 0.54 -3.80 8.66
CA SER A 77 0.80 -2.44 9.14
C SER A 77 2.11 -1.91 8.56
N TYR A 78 2.00 -0.88 7.72
CA TYR A 78 3.14 -0.16 7.21
C TYR A 78 3.61 0.87 8.24
N HIS A 79 4.87 0.76 8.67
CA HIS A 79 5.51 1.67 9.62
C HIS A 79 6.59 2.47 8.90
N HIS A 80 6.37 3.77 8.77
CA HIS A 80 7.29 4.70 8.10
C HIS A 80 8.19 5.47 9.09
N GLY A 81 8.40 4.93 10.29
CA GLY A 81 9.13 5.61 11.37
C GLY A 81 8.26 6.54 12.21
N THR A 82 8.37 6.42 13.53
CA THR A 82 7.57 7.18 14.52
C THR A 82 7.92 8.67 14.54
N PHE A 83 9.21 9.01 14.44
CA PHE A 83 9.68 10.41 14.46
C PHE A 83 9.68 11.08 13.08
N GLN A 84 9.39 10.33 12.01
CA GLN A 84 9.25 10.83 10.63
C GLN A 84 10.38 11.79 10.21
N LEU A 85 11.61 11.43 10.52
CA LEU A 85 12.80 12.22 10.17
C LEU A 85 13.05 12.27 8.64
N ARG A 86 12.27 11.52 7.85
CA ARG A 86 12.38 11.42 6.39
C ARG A 86 11.29 12.27 5.72
N SER A 87 11.47 12.54 4.42
CA SER A 87 10.45 13.20 3.59
C SER A 87 9.30 12.25 3.24
N LEU A 88 8.12 12.78 2.92
CA LEU A 88 6.95 12.00 2.48
C LEU A 88 7.26 11.20 1.21
N ARG A 89 8.10 11.73 0.32
CA ARG A 89 8.55 11.04 -0.90
C ARG A 89 9.39 9.80 -0.56
N ALA A 90 10.33 9.91 0.37
CA ALA A 90 11.13 8.78 0.82
C ALA A 90 10.27 7.73 1.54
N SER A 91 9.28 8.15 2.33
CA SER A 91 8.31 7.23 2.92
C SER A 91 7.45 6.54 1.86
N ALA A 92 7.06 7.24 0.78
CA ALA A 92 6.32 6.61 -0.33
C ALA A 92 7.17 5.54 -1.05
N GLN A 93 8.48 5.78 -1.20
CA GLN A 93 9.40 4.78 -1.73
C GLN A 93 9.46 3.53 -0.85
N GLN A 94 9.59 3.70 0.46
CA GLN A 94 9.60 2.59 1.41
C GLN A 94 8.28 1.82 1.42
N LEU A 95 7.14 2.49 1.19
CA LEU A 95 5.85 1.85 1.02
C LEU A 95 5.83 0.95 -0.23
N VAL A 96 6.37 1.44 -1.35
CA VAL A 96 6.49 0.66 -2.59
C VAL A 96 7.36 -0.57 -2.40
N GLU A 97 8.50 -0.43 -1.72
CA GLU A 97 9.37 -1.56 -1.36
C GLU A 97 8.66 -2.57 -0.46
N HIS A 98 7.85 -2.09 0.50
CA HIS A 98 7.05 -2.94 1.38
C HIS A 98 5.99 -3.73 0.60
N LEU A 99 5.26 -3.08 -0.31
CA LEU A 99 4.29 -3.74 -1.21
C LEU A 99 4.97 -4.81 -2.09
N ALA A 100 6.13 -4.49 -2.68
CA ALA A 100 6.90 -5.44 -3.48
C ALA A 100 7.37 -6.65 -2.66
N HIS A 101 7.69 -6.45 -1.38
CA HIS A 101 8.03 -7.53 -0.47
C HIS A 101 6.82 -8.41 -0.13
N LEU A 102 5.65 -7.82 0.14
CA LEU A 102 4.42 -8.57 0.38
C LEU A 102 4.02 -9.43 -0.84
N GLU A 103 4.20 -8.91 -2.06
CA GLU A 103 3.99 -9.67 -3.29
C GLU A 103 4.96 -10.86 -3.38
N ARG A 104 6.27 -10.62 -3.20
CA ARG A 104 7.30 -11.67 -3.36
C ARG A 104 7.21 -12.77 -2.31
N GLU A 105 6.98 -12.42 -1.05
CA GLU A 105 7.02 -13.39 0.06
C GLU A 105 5.67 -14.06 0.31
N LEU A 106 4.57 -13.33 0.08
CA LEU A 106 3.23 -13.76 0.49
C LEU A 106 2.25 -13.88 -0.69
N GLY A 107 2.70 -13.61 -1.92
CA GLY A 107 1.84 -13.66 -3.11
C GLY A 107 0.76 -12.58 -3.15
N ALA A 108 0.86 -11.54 -2.31
CA ALA A 108 -0.12 -10.47 -2.23
C ALA A 108 0.01 -9.48 -3.40
N THR A 109 -0.50 -9.87 -4.57
CA THR A 109 -0.40 -9.09 -5.82
C THR A 109 -1.34 -7.87 -5.84
N ARG A 110 -2.43 -7.89 -5.07
CA ARG A 110 -3.39 -6.79 -4.94
C ARG A 110 -3.75 -6.56 -3.47
N VAL A 111 -3.80 -5.31 -3.05
CA VAL A 111 -4.10 -4.90 -1.67
C VAL A 111 -5.12 -3.77 -1.64
N ASP A 112 -5.95 -3.75 -0.60
CA ASP A 112 -6.73 -2.58 -0.21
C ASP A 112 -5.91 -1.76 0.80
N MET A 113 -5.89 -0.43 0.68
CA MET A 113 -5.03 0.41 1.51
C MET A 113 -5.83 1.46 2.28
N VAL A 114 -5.54 1.60 3.57
CA VAL A 114 -6.03 2.70 4.41
C VAL A 114 -4.85 3.59 4.77
N GLY A 115 -4.91 4.86 4.37
CA GLY A 115 -3.97 5.87 4.78
C GLY A 115 -4.61 6.82 5.79
N PHE A 116 -4.18 6.76 7.05
CA PHE A 116 -4.67 7.66 8.08
C PHE A 116 -3.82 8.94 8.13
N SER A 117 -4.48 10.10 8.07
CA SER A 117 -3.82 11.40 8.15
C SER A 117 -2.69 11.48 7.12
N MET A 118 -1.47 11.78 7.54
CA MET A 118 -0.27 11.80 6.70
C MET A 118 0.02 10.47 5.97
N GLY A 119 -0.33 9.31 6.54
CA GLY A 119 -0.18 8.02 5.87
C GLY A 119 -0.95 7.93 4.55
N GLY A 120 -2.06 8.67 4.42
CA GLY A 120 -2.79 8.79 3.16
C GLY A 120 -2.11 9.68 2.13
N LEU A 121 -1.34 10.70 2.54
CA LEU A 121 -0.53 11.48 1.60
C LEU A 121 0.61 10.64 1.02
N ILE A 122 1.22 9.79 1.85
CA ILE A 122 2.27 8.85 1.43
C ILE A 122 1.70 7.84 0.43
N ALA A 123 0.55 7.23 0.75
CA ALA A 123 -0.14 6.30 -0.13
C ALA A 123 -0.57 6.94 -1.46
N LEU A 124 -1.14 8.15 -1.39
CA LEU A 124 -1.58 8.90 -2.56
C LEU A 124 -0.40 9.23 -3.48
N HIS A 125 0.74 9.61 -2.90
CA HIS A 125 1.95 9.87 -3.67
C HIS A 125 2.47 8.59 -4.33
N ALA A 126 2.44 7.46 -3.63
CA ALA A 126 2.87 6.17 -4.18
C ALA A 126 2.05 5.77 -5.41
N ILE A 127 0.72 5.92 -5.37
CA ILE A 127 -0.13 5.59 -6.53
C ILE A 127 0.01 6.61 -7.67
N LYS A 128 0.17 7.90 -7.38
CA LYS A 128 0.25 8.94 -8.43
C LYS A 128 1.60 9.01 -9.12
N PHE A 129 2.70 8.73 -8.41
CA PHE A 129 4.05 9.00 -8.92
C PHE A 129 5.00 7.80 -8.90
N MET A 130 4.61 6.68 -8.28
CA MET A 130 5.53 5.54 -8.09
C MET A 130 4.95 4.22 -8.60
N GLN A 131 3.93 4.30 -9.46
CA GLN A 131 3.28 3.16 -10.09
C GLN A 131 2.69 2.15 -9.08
N ALA A 132 2.37 2.60 -7.85
CA ALA A 132 1.88 1.72 -6.81
C ALA A 132 0.45 1.21 -7.08
N GLN A 133 -0.26 1.76 -8.08
CA GLN A 133 -1.54 1.24 -8.57
C GLN A 133 -1.48 -0.23 -8.99
N ARG A 134 -0.29 -0.76 -9.30
CA ARG A 134 -0.12 -2.18 -9.63
C ARG A 134 -0.49 -3.09 -8.46
N TRP A 135 -0.21 -2.66 -7.23
CA TRP A 135 -0.61 -3.39 -6.01
C TRP A 135 -1.87 -2.80 -5.37
N ILE A 136 -1.96 -1.48 -5.25
CA ILE A 136 -3.07 -0.85 -4.52
C ILE A 136 -4.27 -0.75 -5.45
N ARG A 137 -5.31 -1.54 -5.18
CA ARG A 137 -6.57 -1.50 -5.96
C ARG A 137 -7.54 -0.43 -5.45
N ARG A 138 -7.57 -0.22 -4.14
CA ARG A 138 -8.45 0.74 -3.47
C ARG A 138 -7.68 1.46 -2.39
N LEU A 139 -7.81 2.78 -2.35
CA LEU A 139 -7.17 3.63 -1.35
C LEU A 139 -8.22 4.43 -0.60
N ALA A 140 -8.35 4.18 0.70
CA ALA A 140 -9.14 5.00 1.61
C ALA A 140 -8.25 6.06 2.27
N LEU A 141 -8.50 7.32 1.95
CA LEU A 141 -7.89 8.50 2.58
C LEU A 141 -8.70 8.87 3.81
N LEU A 142 -8.16 8.57 4.98
CA LEU A 142 -8.87 8.69 6.25
C LEU A 142 -8.37 9.92 7.01
N GLY A 143 -9.08 11.04 6.88
CA GLY A 143 -8.69 12.34 7.44
C GLY A 143 -7.35 12.85 6.93
N SER A 144 -6.99 12.53 5.70
CA SER A 144 -5.74 12.98 5.09
C SER A 144 -5.84 14.44 4.63
N PRO A 145 -4.89 15.30 5.01
CA PRO A 145 -4.94 16.72 4.65
C PRO A 145 -4.43 16.94 3.22
N THR A 146 -5.21 16.55 2.20
CA THR A 146 -4.84 16.72 0.78
C THR A 146 -4.75 18.18 0.36
N ASN A 147 -5.42 19.08 1.08
CA ASN A 147 -5.28 20.55 0.96
C ASN A 147 -4.20 21.12 1.89
N GLY A 148 -3.52 20.27 2.65
CA GLY A 148 -2.62 20.64 3.72
C GLY A 148 -3.33 20.99 5.01
N THR A 149 -2.54 21.19 6.06
CA THR A 149 -3.03 21.62 7.37
C THR A 149 -2.13 22.68 7.96
N TRP A 150 -2.74 23.76 8.46
CA TRP A 150 -2.04 24.79 9.24
C TRP A 150 -1.60 24.28 10.62
N VAL A 151 -2.16 23.18 11.11
CA VAL A 151 -1.66 22.52 12.32
C VAL A 151 -0.26 21.94 12.10
N GLY A 152 0.10 21.66 10.85
CA GLY A 152 1.48 21.36 10.46
C GLY A 152 2.47 22.46 10.87
N LEU A 153 2.03 23.73 10.94
CA LEU A 153 2.84 24.86 11.38
C LEU A 153 3.23 24.77 12.87
N ALA A 154 2.37 24.21 13.72
CA ALA A 154 2.72 23.91 15.12
C ALA A 154 3.79 22.79 15.21
N GLY A 155 3.73 21.83 14.29
CA GLY A 155 4.80 20.87 14.07
C GLY A 155 6.08 21.53 13.55
N VAL A 156 5.99 22.57 12.71
CA VAL A 156 7.18 23.27 12.16
C VAL A 156 7.96 23.94 13.30
N GLY A 157 7.26 24.60 14.22
CA GLY A 157 7.89 25.27 15.36
C GLY A 157 8.58 24.34 16.36
N THR A 158 8.23 23.05 16.37
CA THR A 158 8.77 22.05 17.32
C THR A 158 9.73 21.07 16.66
N MET A 159 9.48 20.66 15.41
CA MET A 159 10.19 19.60 14.70
C MET A 159 10.58 19.97 13.26
N GLY A 160 10.30 21.19 12.80
CA GLY A 160 10.57 21.61 11.42
C GLY A 160 12.04 21.59 11.03
N LEU A 161 12.97 21.73 11.98
CA LEU A 161 14.41 21.64 11.71
C LEU A 161 14.91 20.22 11.42
N VAL A 162 14.12 19.20 11.76
CA VAL A 162 14.61 17.81 11.87
C VAL A 162 13.65 16.80 11.24
N SER A 163 12.49 17.25 10.76
CA SER A 163 11.56 16.48 9.94
C SER A 163 11.07 17.30 8.73
N PRO A 164 11.61 17.02 7.51
CA PRO A 164 11.14 17.65 6.28
C PRO A 164 9.66 17.42 5.98
N SER A 165 9.09 16.31 6.46
CA SER A 165 7.66 15.97 6.28
C SER A 165 6.71 17.03 6.85
N VAL A 166 7.12 17.72 7.91
CA VAL A 166 6.33 18.79 8.54
C VAL A 166 6.14 19.99 7.60
N TRP A 167 7.14 20.32 6.80
CA TRP A 167 7.04 21.38 5.78
C TRP A 167 6.19 20.93 4.59
N GLN A 168 6.21 19.64 4.26
CA GLN A 168 5.48 19.09 3.12
C GLN A 168 3.97 19.00 3.34
N VAL A 169 3.49 18.99 4.58
CA VAL A 169 2.06 19.00 4.90
C VAL A 169 1.44 20.39 4.99
N LEU A 170 2.24 21.45 4.83
CA LEU A 170 1.74 22.84 4.79
C LEU A 170 0.96 23.09 3.48
N PRO A 171 -0.18 23.81 3.51
CA PRO A 171 -1.05 24.02 2.34
C PRO A 171 -0.35 24.57 1.08
N THR A 172 0.73 25.32 1.25
CA THR A 172 1.50 25.93 0.16
C THR A 172 2.71 25.10 -0.27
N SER A 173 2.85 23.86 0.19
CA SER A 173 3.99 23.02 -0.17
C SER A 173 3.92 22.61 -1.65
N PRO A 174 5.06 22.58 -2.37
CA PRO A 174 5.11 22.04 -3.73
C PRO A 174 4.59 20.59 -3.78
N PHE A 175 4.91 19.80 -2.75
CA PHE A 175 4.46 18.41 -2.64
C PHE A 175 2.93 18.28 -2.72
N LEU A 176 2.17 19.08 -1.97
CA LEU A 176 0.71 18.98 -1.97
C LEU A 176 0.08 19.53 -3.25
N ARG A 177 0.70 20.56 -3.86
CA ARG A 177 0.29 21.03 -5.19
C ARG A 177 0.43 19.92 -6.22
N ASP A 178 1.63 19.34 -6.34
CA ASP A 178 1.89 18.22 -7.26
C ASP A 178 0.89 17.08 -7.02
N LEU A 179 0.67 16.73 -5.74
CA LEU A 179 -0.22 15.64 -5.34
C LEU A 179 -1.68 15.89 -5.70
N ARG A 180 -2.17 17.13 -5.63
CA ARG A 180 -3.54 17.48 -6.00
C ARG A 180 -3.70 17.55 -7.52
N ASP A 181 -2.74 18.14 -8.20
CA ASP A 181 -2.86 18.48 -9.62
C ASP A 181 -2.63 17.25 -10.53
N ALA A 182 -1.85 16.25 -10.08
CA ALA A 182 -1.71 14.99 -10.80
C ALA A 182 -3.02 14.18 -10.79
N PRO A 183 -3.43 13.57 -11.92
CA PRO A 183 -4.65 12.74 -11.97
C PRO A 183 -4.51 11.48 -11.12
N LEU A 184 -5.65 10.86 -10.77
CA LEU A 184 -5.64 9.51 -10.23
C LEU A 184 -5.30 8.51 -11.35
N PRO A 185 -4.45 7.51 -11.08
CA PRO A 185 -4.14 6.47 -12.07
C PRO A 185 -5.37 5.60 -12.36
N GLU A 186 -5.48 5.12 -13.60
CA GLU A 186 -6.52 4.17 -13.98
C GLU A 186 -6.45 2.88 -13.15
N GLY A 187 -7.61 2.26 -12.92
CA GLY A 187 -7.71 0.99 -12.18
C GLY A 187 -7.53 1.10 -10.66
N VAL A 188 -7.41 2.31 -10.11
CA VAL A 188 -7.44 2.55 -8.66
C VAL A 188 -8.64 3.38 -8.29
N ARG A 189 -9.42 2.90 -7.32
CA ARG A 189 -10.49 3.70 -6.74
C ARG A 189 -10.03 4.35 -5.44
N VAL A 190 -10.37 5.61 -5.23
CA VAL A 190 -10.01 6.37 -4.03
C VAL A 190 -11.26 6.84 -3.31
N ARG A 191 -11.33 6.63 -1.99
CA ARG A 191 -12.41 7.14 -1.12
C ARG A 191 -11.83 8.08 -0.06
N GLN A 192 -12.35 9.31 -0.01
CA GLN A 192 -12.06 10.29 1.04
C GLN A 192 -13.06 10.13 2.17
N ILE A 193 -12.58 9.87 3.39
CA ILE A 193 -13.40 9.78 4.60
C ILE A 193 -12.88 10.79 5.61
N SER A 194 -13.70 11.79 5.92
CA SER A 194 -13.33 12.91 6.79
C SER A 194 -14.25 13.01 8.01
N ALA A 195 -13.69 13.55 9.09
CA ALA A 195 -14.40 13.78 10.34
C ALA A 195 -14.82 15.26 10.42
N ALA A 196 -16.11 15.53 10.61
CA ALA A 196 -16.67 16.88 10.53
C ALA A 196 -16.19 17.85 11.64
N GLN A 197 -15.62 17.32 12.73
CA GLN A 197 -15.03 18.10 13.83
C GLN A 197 -13.53 17.81 13.98
N ASP A 198 -12.86 17.49 12.88
CA ASP A 198 -11.43 17.27 12.85
C ASP A 198 -10.67 18.58 13.03
N ALA A 199 -10.11 18.77 14.23
CA ALA A 199 -9.31 19.95 14.57
C ALA A 199 -7.90 19.95 13.95
N PHE A 200 -7.43 18.80 13.44
CA PHE A 200 -6.09 18.64 12.89
C PHE A 200 -6.08 18.74 11.36
N CYS A 201 -7.07 18.12 10.73
CA CYS A 201 -7.20 18.09 9.28
C CYS A 201 -8.58 18.65 8.92
N PRO A 202 -8.69 19.95 8.59
CA PRO A 202 -9.92 20.53 8.07
C PRO A 202 -10.46 19.70 6.88
N LEU A 203 -11.76 19.80 6.62
CA LEU A 203 -12.39 19.07 5.52
C LEU A 203 -11.64 19.40 4.21
N PRO A 204 -11.00 18.41 3.57
CA PRO A 204 -10.30 18.63 2.33
C PRO A 204 -11.29 18.87 1.21
N ASP A 205 -10.84 19.54 0.14
CA ASP A 205 -11.59 19.58 -1.10
C ASP A 205 -11.74 18.17 -1.68
N LEU A 206 -12.75 18.00 -2.51
CA LEU A 206 -12.91 16.79 -3.31
C LEU A 206 -11.70 16.65 -4.23
N LEU A 207 -10.99 15.54 -4.11
CA LEU A 207 -9.87 15.22 -4.99
C LEU A 207 -10.42 14.90 -6.39
N ALA A 208 -9.79 15.46 -7.42
CA ALA A 208 -10.19 15.17 -8.80
C ALA A 208 -10.15 13.65 -9.08
N GLY A 209 -11.23 13.13 -9.67
CA GLY A 209 -11.42 11.70 -9.95
C GLY A 209 -12.04 10.89 -8.80
N VAL A 210 -12.29 11.49 -7.63
CA VAL A 210 -13.09 10.87 -6.56
C VAL A 210 -14.57 11.14 -6.82
N ASP A 211 -15.39 10.10 -6.77
CA ASP A 211 -16.84 10.22 -6.87
C ASP A 211 -17.39 10.97 -5.64
N LYS A 212 -18.06 12.10 -5.88
CA LYS A 212 -18.58 12.96 -4.82
C LYS A 212 -19.71 12.29 -4.01
N GLU A 213 -20.55 11.51 -4.66
CA GLU A 213 -21.74 10.91 -4.04
C GLU A 213 -21.39 9.64 -3.27
N HIS A 214 -20.47 8.83 -3.80
CA HIS A 214 -20.16 7.50 -3.26
C HIS A 214 -18.84 7.47 -2.47
N ASP A 215 -17.88 8.33 -2.80
CA ASP A 215 -16.51 8.23 -2.33
C ASP A 215 -16.00 9.47 -1.59
N TYR A 216 -16.84 10.48 -1.37
CA TYR A 216 -16.54 11.62 -0.50
C TYR A 216 -17.45 11.63 0.74
N ILE A 217 -16.95 11.05 1.83
CA ILE A 217 -17.73 10.73 3.03
C ILE A 217 -17.33 11.66 4.17
N VAL A 218 -18.32 12.34 4.76
CA VAL A 218 -18.12 13.17 5.95
C VAL A 218 -19.02 12.68 7.09
N LEU A 219 -18.42 12.31 8.22
CA LEU A 219 -19.13 11.80 9.39
C LEU A 219 -18.83 12.63 10.66
N PRO A 220 -19.74 12.64 11.66
CA PRO A 220 -19.48 13.31 12.92
C PRO A 220 -18.36 12.61 13.74
N GLY A 221 -17.41 13.40 14.23
CA GLY A 221 -16.25 12.95 15.02
C GLY A 221 -15.07 13.93 14.91
N GLY A 222 -14.04 13.73 15.73
CA GLY A 222 -12.72 14.36 15.56
C GLY A 222 -11.69 13.43 14.91
N HIS A 223 -10.44 13.88 14.81
CA HIS A 223 -9.37 13.14 14.12
C HIS A 223 -9.17 11.71 14.63
N SER A 224 -9.19 11.50 15.95
CA SER A 224 -9.06 10.17 16.56
C SER A 224 -10.27 9.27 16.30
N SER A 225 -11.46 9.85 16.06
CA SER A 225 -12.66 9.07 15.73
C SER A 225 -12.50 8.28 14.44
N LEU A 226 -11.69 8.77 13.50
CA LEU A 226 -11.47 8.13 12.20
C LEU A 226 -10.97 6.70 12.33
N VAL A 227 -10.04 6.45 13.26
CA VAL A 227 -9.47 5.11 13.51
C VAL A 227 -10.19 4.36 14.63
N VAL A 228 -10.77 5.07 15.61
CA VAL A 228 -11.39 4.43 16.79
C VAL A 228 -12.88 4.15 16.61
N SER A 229 -13.63 4.93 15.84
CA SER A 229 -15.11 4.88 15.85
C SER A 229 -15.66 3.92 14.80
N ARG A 230 -16.65 3.10 15.18
CA ARG A 230 -17.22 2.07 14.30
C ARG A 230 -17.90 2.60 13.02
N PRO A 231 -18.63 3.73 13.03
CA PRO A 231 -19.17 4.33 11.80
C PRO A 231 -18.13 4.58 10.70
N PHE A 232 -16.92 5.02 11.05
CA PHE A 232 -15.84 5.23 10.07
C PHE A 232 -15.32 3.91 9.53
N TYR A 233 -15.13 2.91 10.41
CA TYR A 233 -14.79 1.55 9.99
C TYR A 233 -15.83 0.96 9.03
N ASN A 234 -17.12 1.15 9.30
CA ASN A 234 -18.18 0.64 8.43
C ASN A 234 -18.06 1.19 7.01
N LYS A 235 -17.64 2.45 6.85
CA LYS A 235 -17.43 3.07 5.53
C LYS A 235 -16.17 2.59 4.81
N LEU A 236 -15.14 2.19 5.56
CA LEU A 236 -13.99 1.48 5.01
C LEU A 236 -14.37 0.07 4.54
N ARG A 237 -15.11 -0.67 5.37
CA ARG A 237 -15.57 -2.02 5.05
C ARG A 237 -16.48 -2.02 3.82
N GLU A 238 -17.48 -1.15 3.78
CA GLU A 238 -18.34 -0.93 2.62
C GLU A 238 -17.51 -0.72 1.35
N PHE A 239 -16.54 0.19 1.41
CA PHE A 239 -15.67 0.48 0.27
C PHE A 239 -14.85 -0.71 -0.22
N PHE A 240 -14.30 -1.50 0.69
CA PHE A 240 -13.43 -2.63 0.36
C PHE A 240 -14.19 -3.89 -0.03
N ASP A 241 -15.43 -4.03 0.42
CA ASP A 241 -16.30 -5.18 0.12
C ASP A 241 -17.14 -4.97 -1.15
N GLU A 242 -17.22 -3.75 -1.70
CA GLU A 242 -17.89 -3.50 -2.97
C GLU A 242 -17.34 -4.43 -4.07
N PRO A 243 -18.17 -5.01 -4.95
CA PRO A 243 -17.67 -5.82 -6.05
C PRO A 243 -16.76 -4.97 -6.95
N GLU A 244 -15.71 -5.55 -7.51
CA GLU A 244 -15.05 -4.88 -8.63
C GLU A 244 -16.05 -4.80 -9.76
N ALA A 245 -16.28 -3.59 -10.29
CA ALA A 245 -16.95 -3.46 -11.56
C ALA A 245 -16.17 -4.34 -12.54
N SER A 246 -16.85 -5.29 -13.16
CA SER A 246 -16.28 -6.12 -14.21
C SER A 246 -15.79 -5.18 -15.30
N THR A 247 -14.49 -4.87 -15.27
CA THR A 247 -13.79 -4.51 -16.48
C THR A 247 -14.09 -5.67 -17.41
N PRO A 248 -14.66 -5.48 -18.62
CA PRO A 248 -14.75 -6.59 -19.55
C PRO A 248 -13.34 -7.12 -19.62
N ALA A 249 -13.16 -8.39 -19.22
CA ALA A 249 -11.92 -9.08 -19.46
C ALA A 249 -11.59 -8.74 -20.90
N SER A 250 -10.47 -8.06 -21.15
CA SER A 250 -9.94 -8.02 -22.50
C SER A 250 -9.93 -9.49 -22.90
N ALA A 251 -10.84 -9.85 -23.80
CA ALA A 251 -10.94 -11.20 -24.28
C ALA A 251 -9.49 -11.57 -24.63
N PRO A 252 -8.98 -12.72 -24.17
CA PRO A 252 -7.63 -13.12 -24.54
C PRO A 252 -7.57 -12.95 -26.05
N THR A 253 -6.74 -12.02 -26.53
CA THR A 253 -6.44 -11.92 -27.95
C THR A 253 -6.12 -13.34 -28.35
N PRO A 254 -6.89 -13.96 -29.27
CA PRO A 254 -6.61 -15.33 -29.65
C PRO A 254 -5.16 -15.33 -30.07
N ALA A 255 -4.35 -16.16 -29.38
CA ALA A 255 -2.98 -16.37 -29.76
C ALA A 255 -2.96 -16.62 -31.27
N PRO A 256 -2.06 -15.99 -32.05
CA PRO A 256 -1.95 -16.29 -33.46
C PRO A 256 -1.87 -17.80 -33.58
N GLN A 257 -2.86 -18.39 -34.28
CA GLN A 257 -2.92 -19.83 -34.48
C GLN A 257 -1.56 -20.23 -35.02
N ALA A 258 -0.84 -21.04 -34.24
CA ALA A 258 0.37 -21.67 -34.71
C ALA A 258 -0.02 -22.47 -35.95
N THR A 259 0.34 -21.96 -37.12
CA THR A 259 0.37 -22.75 -38.34
C THR A 259 1.25 -23.95 -38.03
N THR A 260 0.61 -25.11 -37.83
CA THR A 260 1.29 -26.39 -37.70
C THR A 260 2.00 -26.66 -39.01
N SER A 261 3.26 -26.23 -39.10
CA SER A 261 4.20 -26.74 -40.08
C SER A 261 4.52 -28.18 -39.70
N PRO A 262 4.44 -29.16 -40.62
CA PRO A 262 4.68 -30.55 -40.28
C PRO A 262 6.14 -30.75 -39.85
N ALA A 263 6.35 -31.57 -38.82
CA ALA A 263 7.67 -31.93 -38.32
C ALA A 263 8.54 -32.54 -39.43
N PRO A 264 9.86 -32.27 -39.46
CA PRO A 264 10.74 -32.89 -40.43
C PRO A 264 10.83 -34.40 -40.14
N VAL A 265 10.58 -35.21 -41.15
CA VAL A 265 10.82 -36.65 -41.14
C VAL A 265 12.34 -36.86 -41.07
N VAL A 266 12.82 -37.39 -39.95
CA VAL A 266 14.20 -37.87 -39.83
C VAL A 266 14.29 -39.21 -40.57
N THR A 267 14.97 -39.22 -41.71
CA THR A 267 15.37 -40.46 -42.39
C THR A 267 16.65 -41.00 -41.75
N PRO A 268 16.75 -42.32 -41.48
CA PRO A 268 17.97 -42.88 -40.94
C PRO A 268 19.06 -42.90 -42.02
N VAL A 269 20.22 -42.33 -41.71
CA VAL A 269 21.42 -42.43 -42.54
C VAL A 269 22.02 -43.82 -42.32
N VAL A 270 22.04 -44.64 -43.38
CA VAL A 270 22.85 -45.87 -43.46
C VAL A 270 24.26 -45.45 -43.86
N LEU A 271 25.24 -45.69 -43.00
CA LEU A 271 26.66 -45.55 -43.33
C LEU A 271 27.23 -46.94 -43.66
N GLU A 272 27.67 -47.10 -44.91
CA GLU A 272 28.35 -48.28 -45.44
C GLU A 272 29.69 -48.53 -44.73
N THR A 273 29.98 -49.80 -44.52
CA THR A 273 31.22 -50.32 -43.92
C THR A 273 32.43 -50.07 -44.84
N PRO A 274 33.57 -49.58 -44.33
CA PRO A 274 34.80 -49.54 -45.13
C PRO A 274 35.48 -50.91 -45.19
N ALA A 275 36.07 -51.23 -46.35
CA ALA A 275 36.85 -52.43 -46.63
C ALA A 275 38.22 -52.43 -45.89
N PRO A 276 38.83 -53.61 -45.64
CA PRO A 276 40.00 -53.74 -44.79
C PRO A 276 41.30 -53.45 -45.54
N MET A 277 42.30 -52.93 -44.83
CA MET A 277 43.67 -52.75 -45.32
C MET A 277 44.68 -53.33 -44.29
N PRO A 278 45.88 -53.75 -44.74
CA PRO A 278 46.62 -54.85 -44.13
C PRO A 278 47.66 -54.44 -43.07
N GLU A 279 47.89 -55.32 -42.11
CA GLU A 279 49.11 -55.42 -41.26
C GLU A 279 50.31 -55.93 -42.12
N PRO A 280 51.61 -55.79 -41.75
CA PRO A 280 52.17 -55.66 -40.39
C PRO A 280 53.42 -54.74 -40.25
N GLY A 281 53.97 -54.60 -39.03
CA GLY A 281 55.39 -54.23 -38.83
C GLY A 281 55.80 -53.81 -37.41
N ALA A 282 56.58 -54.67 -36.75
CA ALA A 282 57.10 -54.52 -35.39
C ALA A 282 58.31 -53.56 -35.25
N THR A 283 58.78 -53.45 -34.00
CA THR A 283 60.00 -52.80 -33.46
C THR A 283 59.81 -51.33 -33.07
N GLY A 284 60.18 -50.83 -31.90
CA GLY A 284 61.00 -51.35 -30.82
C GLY A 284 61.83 -50.19 -30.25
N ALA A 285 61.81 -50.03 -28.92
CA ALA A 285 62.84 -49.46 -28.05
C ALA A 285 63.25 -47.96 -28.14
N ASP A 286 63.23 -47.39 -26.93
CA ASP A 286 64.32 -46.67 -26.24
C ASP A 286 64.44 -45.14 -26.22
N ASP A 287 64.61 -44.73 -24.96
CA ASP A 287 65.48 -43.70 -24.39
C ASP A 287 65.26 -42.21 -24.62
N GLY A 288 65.24 -41.51 -23.48
CA GLY A 288 66.31 -40.53 -23.26
C GLY A 288 65.89 -39.08 -23.05
N ALA A 289 65.75 -38.73 -21.77
CA ALA A 289 66.44 -37.62 -21.12
C ALA A 289 66.13 -36.14 -21.45
N ASP A 290 66.13 -35.40 -20.34
CA ASP A 290 66.60 -34.04 -20.12
C ASP A 290 65.76 -32.83 -20.53
N GLY A 291 65.65 -31.93 -19.54
CA GLY A 291 65.95 -30.53 -19.79
C GLY A 291 65.05 -29.52 -19.10
N ALA A 292 65.50 -29.07 -17.93
CA ALA A 292 65.06 -27.87 -17.23
C ALA A 292 64.93 -26.61 -18.12
N ALA A 293 64.03 -25.69 -17.76
CA ALA A 293 64.40 -24.45 -17.05
C ALA A 293 63.29 -23.38 -17.12
N ALA A 294 63.15 -22.70 -15.97
CA ALA A 294 62.56 -21.38 -15.70
C ALA A 294 61.03 -21.21 -15.75
#